data_AF-A0A3A0EKJ2-F1
#
_entry.id   AF-A0A3A0EKJ2-F1
#
_cell.length_a   1.000
_cell.length_b   1.000
_cell.length_c   1.000
_cell.angle_alpha   90.00
_cell.angle_beta   90.00
_cell.angle_gamma   90.00
#
_symmetry.space_group_name_H-M   'P 1'
#
loop_
_entity.id
_entity.type
_entity.pdbx_description
1 polymer ?
#
loop_
_entity_poly.entity_id
_entity_poly.type
_entity_poly.pdbx_seq_one_letter_code
_entity_poly.pdbx_strand_id
1 'polypeptide(L)'
;MRSRVSEIESRLKKAAAPTTAPRRTAEPVPPKVSEPPFKVIGVELRGGQRFLSVSAPNASSVLDVWLVREGDTVGAWHLQAIEARAAVFRMDGQTQRIALP
;
A
#
# COMPACT_ATOMS: atom_id res chain seq x y z
N MET A 1 32.33 22.39 -12.57
CA MET A 1 32.26 21.87 -11.19
C MET A 1 31.25 20.73 -11.17
N ARG A 2 31.74 19.47 -11.11
CA ARG A 2 31.07 18.23 -10.63
C ARG A 2 29.80 17.80 -11.39
N SER A 3 29.85 16.96 -12.43
CA SER A 3 30.10 15.49 -12.41
C SER A 3 29.14 14.72 -11.50
N ARG A 4 28.17 13.99 -12.07
CA ARG A 4 27.61 12.67 -11.61
C ARG A 4 26.28 12.24 -12.23
N VAL A 5 25.61 13.05 -13.06
CA VAL A 5 24.27 12.67 -13.57
C VAL A 5 24.32 11.76 -14.83
N SER A 6 25.40 11.77 -15.61
CA SER A 6 25.45 11.01 -16.89
C SER A 6 25.86 9.53 -16.77
N GLU A 7 26.05 9.01 -15.56
CA GLU A 7 26.53 7.63 -15.34
C GLU A 7 25.40 6.61 -15.13
N ILE A 8 24.17 7.08 -14.89
CA ILE A 8 23.00 6.18 -14.78
C ILE A 8 22.42 5.83 -16.17
N GLU A 9 22.56 6.73 -17.16
CA GLU A 9 22.00 6.55 -18.51
C GLU A 9 22.83 5.60 -19.42
N SER A 10 24.06 5.23 -19.03
CA SER A 10 24.95 4.38 -19.82
C SER A 10 24.71 2.87 -19.66
N ARG A 11 23.79 2.44 -18.79
CA ARG A 11 23.37 1.03 -18.67
C ARG A 11 22.17 0.65 -19.53
N LEU A 12 21.84 1.49 -20.52
CA LEU A 12 21.15 0.99 -21.70
C LEU A 12 22.17 0.18 -22.54
N LYS A 13 21.79 -1.07 -22.86
CA LYS A 13 22.18 -1.78 -24.10
C LYS A 13 23.47 -2.62 -24.11
N LYS A 14 23.40 -3.83 -23.57
CA LYS A 14 23.83 -5.05 -24.31
C LYS A 14 23.43 -6.34 -23.60
N ALA A 15 22.56 -7.14 -24.21
CA ALA A 15 22.82 -8.56 -24.50
C ALA A 15 21.54 -9.27 -24.99
N ALA A 16 21.57 -9.62 -26.29
CA ALA A 16 20.97 -10.78 -26.95
C ALA A 16 19.58 -11.29 -26.52
N ALA A 17 18.65 -11.26 -27.47
CA ALA A 17 17.45 -12.08 -27.47
C ALA A 17 17.79 -13.57 -27.60
N PRO A 18 16.97 -14.43 -26.99
CA PRO A 18 16.44 -15.58 -27.70
C PRO A 18 14.90 -15.57 -27.72
N THR A 19 14.34 -15.82 -28.90
CA THR A 19 12.94 -16.19 -29.11
C THR A 19 12.68 -17.51 -28.37
N THR A 20 11.87 -17.46 -27.33
CA THR A 20 11.23 -18.65 -26.75
C THR A 20 9.73 -18.45 -26.88
N ALA A 21 9.05 -19.43 -27.48
CA ALA A 21 7.62 -19.44 -27.74
C ALA A 21 6.79 -19.02 -26.49
N PRO A 22 5.63 -18.35 -26.65
CA PRO A 22 4.81 -17.95 -25.53
C PRO A 22 4.24 -19.22 -24.86
N ARG A 23 4.91 -19.68 -23.80
CA ARG A 23 4.35 -20.64 -22.87
C ARG A 23 3.19 -19.90 -22.19
N ARG A 24 1.96 -20.29 -22.54
CA ARG A 24 0.73 -19.80 -21.92
C ARG A 24 0.90 -19.96 -20.41
N THR A 25 1.28 -18.86 -19.76
CA THR A 25 1.56 -18.85 -18.33
C THR A 25 0.19 -18.91 -17.69
N ALA A 26 -0.04 -19.93 -16.86
CA ALA A 26 -1.25 -19.95 -16.04
C ALA A 26 -1.33 -18.63 -15.29
N GLU A 27 -2.46 -17.94 -15.41
CA GLU A 27 -2.71 -16.69 -14.72
C GLU A 27 -2.45 -16.92 -13.22
N PRO A 28 -1.53 -16.17 -12.58
CA PRO A 28 -1.28 -16.35 -11.16
C PRO A 28 -2.59 -16.06 -10.43
N VAL A 29 -3.14 -17.07 -9.78
CA VAL A 29 -4.30 -16.91 -8.90
C VAL A 29 -3.92 -15.82 -7.90
N PRO A 30 -4.63 -14.67 -7.90
CA PRO A 30 -4.31 -13.60 -6.97
C PRO A 30 -4.43 -14.17 -5.55
N PRO A 31 -3.44 -13.93 -4.67
CA PRO A 31 -3.53 -14.40 -3.29
C PRO A 31 -4.82 -13.86 -2.69
N LYS A 32 -5.54 -14.72 -1.96
CA LYS A 32 -6.80 -14.34 -1.32
C LYS A 32 -6.53 -13.25 -0.29
N VAL A 33 -6.84 -12.01 -0.67
CA VAL A 33 -6.73 -10.86 0.22
C VAL A 33 -7.79 -11.00 1.29
N SER A 34 -7.37 -11.07 2.55
CA SER A 34 -8.30 -11.00 3.67
C SER A 34 -8.96 -9.63 3.69
N GLU A 35 -10.23 -9.55 4.08
CA GLU A 35 -10.91 -8.27 4.24
C GLU A 35 -10.42 -7.59 5.54
N PRO A 36 -10.20 -6.26 5.55
CA PRO A 36 -9.82 -5.56 6.77
C PRO A 36 -10.95 -5.63 7.81
N PRO A 37 -10.63 -5.81 9.11
CA PRO A 37 -11.63 -5.84 10.18
C PRO A 37 -12.12 -4.43 10.55
N PHE A 38 -12.02 -3.47 9.64
CA PHE A 38 -12.37 -2.07 9.81
C PHE A 38 -12.75 -1.44 8.47
N LYS A 39 -13.41 -0.29 8.54
CA LYS A 39 -13.65 0.60 7.39
C LYS A 39 -12.81 1.86 7.54
N VAL A 40 -12.26 2.34 6.44
CA VAL A 40 -11.64 3.66 6.38
C VAL A 40 -12.76 4.69 6.17
N ILE A 41 -12.85 5.66 7.07
CA ILE A 41 -13.89 6.70 7.03
C ILE A 41 -13.35 8.11 6.86
N GLY A 42 -12.02 8.29 6.91
CA GLY A 42 -11.40 9.58 6.62
C GLY A 42 -9.92 9.65 6.95
N VAL A 43 -9.34 10.82 6.69
CA VAL A 43 -7.99 11.20 7.12
C VAL A 43 -8.07 12.46 7.95
N GLU A 44 -7.37 12.46 9.08
CA GLU A 44 -7.31 13.59 10.00
C GLU A 44 -5.88 14.12 10.12
N LEU A 45 -5.72 15.44 10.21
CA LEU A 45 -4.44 16.10 10.45
C LEU A 45 -4.41 16.67 11.87
N ARG A 46 -3.50 16.18 12.71
CA ARG A 46 -3.30 16.69 14.08
C ARG A 46 -1.85 17.06 14.29
N GLY A 47 -1.60 18.34 14.58
CA GLY A 47 -0.23 18.83 14.83
C GLY A 47 0.75 18.56 13.69
N GLY A 48 0.27 18.56 12.43
CA GLY A 48 1.09 18.24 11.25
C GLY A 48 1.24 16.75 10.95
N GLN A 49 0.77 15.86 11.82
CA GLN A 49 0.77 14.41 11.63
C GLN A 49 -0.58 13.96 11.02
N ARG A 50 -0.51 13.07 10.02
CA ARG A 50 -1.70 12.42 9.45
C ARG A 50 -2.08 11.18 10.24
N PHE A 51 -3.38 11.00 10.43
CA PHE A 51 -4.01 9.83 11.01
C PHE A 51 -5.13 9.33 10.09
N LEU A 52 -5.28 8.02 10.02
CA LEU A 52 -6.43 7.37 9.43
C LEU A 52 -7.54 7.26 10.48
N SER A 53 -8.71 7.76 10.15
CA SER A 53 -9.93 7.50 10.92
C SER A 53 -10.54 6.22 10.39
N VAL A 54 -10.65 5.22 11.26
CA VAL A 54 -11.23 3.92 10.93
C VAL A 54 -12.32 3.56 11.91
N SER A 55 -13.28 2.75 11.47
CA SER A 55 -14.39 2.26 12.29
C SER A 55 -14.50 0.74 12.23
N ALA A 56 -15.19 0.16 13.21
CA ALA A 56 -15.70 -1.21 13.05
C ALA A 56 -16.61 -1.31 11.80
N PRO A 57 -16.71 -2.46 11.12
CA PRO A 57 -17.48 -2.60 9.88
C PRO A 57 -18.97 -2.24 10.02
N ASN A 58 -19.55 -2.43 11.19
CA ASN A 58 -20.95 -2.17 11.55
C ASN A 58 -21.09 -1.10 12.65
N ALA A 59 -20.10 -0.19 12.76
CA ALA A 59 -20.13 0.91 13.71
C ALA A 59 -21.43 1.72 13.60
N SER A 60 -22.05 1.99 14.75
CA SER A 60 -23.26 2.82 14.87
C SER A 60 -23.05 4.03 15.78
N SER A 61 -21.86 4.16 16.38
CA SER A 61 -21.48 5.26 17.26
C SER A 61 -20.10 5.83 16.87
N VAL A 62 -19.89 7.12 17.14
CA VAL A 62 -18.56 7.75 17.02
C VAL A 62 -17.54 7.13 17.98
N LEU A 63 -18.00 6.51 19.07
CA LEU A 63 -17.12 5.80 20.00
C LEU A 63 -16.48 4.54 19.38
N ASP A 64 -17.03 4.05 18.27
CA ASP A 64 -16.48 2.92 17.50
C ASP A 64 -15.47 3.38 16.44
N VAL A 65 -15.02 4.64 16.51
CA VAL A 65 -14.01 5.22 15.62
C VAL A 65 -12.71 5.41 16.39
N TRP A 66 -11.61 4.95 15.79
CA TRP A 66 -10.27 5.16 16.33
C TRP A 66 -9.32 5.72 15.27
N LEU A 67 -8.25 6.35 15.74
CA LEU A 67 -7.20 6.91 14.91
C LEU A 67 -6.00 5.98 14.84
N VAL A 68 -5.48 5.81 13.63
CA VAL A 68 -4.33 4.95 13.32
C VAL A 68 -3.29 5.81 12.60
N ARG A 69 -2.05 5.80 13.06
CA ARG A 69 -0.93 6.46 12.35
C ARG A 69 -0.02 5.42 11.70
N GLU A 70 0.83 5.90 10.80
CA GLU A 70 1.89 5.08 10.22
C GLU A 70 2.70 4.37 11.32
N GLY A 71 2.90 3.06 11.14
CA GLY A 71 3.53 2.17 12.13
C GLY A 71 2.57 1.51 13.12
N ASP A 72 1.30 1.91 13.17
CA ASP A 72 0.32 1.27 14.04
C ASP A 72 -0.26 0.00 13.39
N THR A 73 -0.83 -0.87 14.22
CA THR A 73 -1.47 -2.12 13.79
C THR A 73 -2.93 -2.19 14.22
N VAL A 74 -3.81 -2.65 13.33
CA VAL A 74 -5.20 -3.03 13.63
C VAL A 74 -5.39 -4.51 13.28
N GLY A 75 -5.41 -5.37 14.29
CA GLY A 75 -5.39 -6.82 14.08
C GLY A 75 -4.10 -7.28 13.39
N ALA A 76 -4.18 -7.86 12.20
CA ALA A 76 -3.02 -8.24 11.37
C ALA A 76 -2.58 -7.15 10.38
N TRP A 77 -3.25 -5.99 10.38
CA TRP A 77 -3.05 -4.93 9.40
C TRP A 77 -2.12 -3.86 9.95
N HIS A 78 -0.92 -3.79 9.41
CA HIS A 78 0.07 -2.80 9.82
C HIS A 78 0.10 -1.63 8.82
N LEU A 79 -0.20 -0.42 9.28
CA LEU A 79 -0.25 0.77 8.44
C LEU A 79 1.17 1.20 8.04
N GLN A 80 1.48 1.13 6.75
CA GLN A 80 2.78 1.51 6.19
C GLN A 80 2.87 2.96 5.75
N ALA A 81 1.78 3.53 5.22
CA ALA A 81 1.77 4.91 4.77
C ALA A 81 0.33 5.43 4.61
N ILE A 82 0.16 6.74 4.77
CA ILE A 82 -1.04 7.47 4.37
C ILE A 82 -0.68 8.35 3.16
N GLU A 83 -0.98 7.86 1.97
CA GLU A 83 -0.73 8.56 0.72
C GLU A 83 -1.86 9.53 0.36
N ALA A 84 -1.72 10.26 -0.74
CA ALA A 84 -2.70 11.25 -1.19
C ALA A 84 -4.08 10.65 -1.53
N ARG A 85 -4.15 9.37 -1.92
CA ARG A 85 -5.39 8.72 -2.38
C ARG A 85 -5.62 7.33 -1.79
N ALA A 86 -4.69 6.83 -0.98
CA ALA A 86 -4.77 5.49 -0.44
C ALA A 86 -4.08 5.39 0.93
N ALA A 87 -4.64 4.54 1.78
CA ALA A 87 -3.97 3.96 2.92
C ALA A 87 -3.22 2.69 2.47
N VAL A 88 -1.94 2.57 2.79
CA VAL A 88 -1.12 1.40 2.44
C VAL A 88 -0.91 0.56 3.68
N PHE A 89 -1.40 -0.67 3.66
CA PHE A 89 -1.25 -1.63 4.73
C PHE A 89 -0.38 -2.79 4.30
N ARG A 90 0.25 -3.44 5.27
CA ARG A 90 0.92 -4.73 5.10
C ARG A 90 0.21 -5.78 5.96
N MET A 91 -0.10 -6.92 5.35
CA MET A 91 -0.73 -8.08 5.98
C MET A 91 -0.16 -9.34 5.34
N ASP A 92 0.35 -10.28 6.15
CA ASP A 92 0.98 -11.53 5.68
C ASP A 92 2.04 -11.34 4.58
N GLY A 93 2.85 -10.28 4.70
CA GLY A 93 3.88 -9.92 3.72
C GLY A 93 3.35 -9.31 2.43
N GLN A 94 2.03 -9.25 2.24
CA GLN A 94 1.37 -8.62 1.10
C GLN A 94 1.08 -7.15 1.39
N THR A 95 1.20 -6.31 0.35
CA THR A 95 0.81 -4.90 0.41
C THR A 95 -0.63 -4.77 -0.05
N GLN A 96 -1.46 -4.14 0.78
CA GLN A 96 -2.85 -3.83 0.50
C GLN A 96 -3.04 -2.32 0.43
N ARG A 97 -3.78 -1.87 -0.59
CA ARG A 97 -4.06 -0.44 -0.80
C ARG A 97 -5.56 -0.23 -0.70
N ILE A 98 -5.97 0.54 0.31
CA ILE A 98 -7.36 0.90 0.54
C ILE A 98 -7.55 2.35 0.09
N ALA A 99 -8.49 2.60 -0.82
CA ALA A 99 -8.80 3.95 -1.28
C ALA A 99 -9.30 4.81 -0.11
N LEU A 100 -8.87 6.07 -0.09
CA LEU A 100 -9.38 7.06 0.85
C LEU A 100 -10.72 7.62 0.32
N PRO A 101 -11.69 7.91 1.22
CA PRO A 101 -12.95 8.54 0.85
C PRO A 101 -12.81 10.00 0.40
#